data_AF-A0A6J1P5G3-F1
#
_entry.id   AF-A0A6J1P5G3-F1
#
_cell.length_a   1.000
_cell.length_b   1.000
_cell.length_c   1.000
_cell.angle_alpha   90.00
_cell.angle_beta   90.00
_cell.angle_gamma   90.00
#
_symmetry.space_group_name_H-M   'P 1'
#
loop_
_entity.id
_entity.type
_entity.pdbx_description
1 polymer ?
#
loop_
_entity_poly.entity_id
_entity_poly.type
_entity_poly.pdbx_seq_one_letter_code
_entity_poly.pdbx_strand_id
1 'polypeptide(L)'
;MISDFAKEKVFWTQRMNLRLVKFIEKRPNIWNPKHPKYTSVAHRDKIYNEFAARYGNDFTGQAVKERWTNIRSTFANHLRKIKTSEANGQEYQVSWHLWNACQFLRKVRRGQKTCKENDNDETVPNDGEEYQSGEETSNNILSNSGDSMCKSIAENLFTIFNGVKNGGLELENTRYGKVGRLVTKKLNQMNSFEAAKTSQKILDILLLYDRENPLNPNNYKTESV
;
A
#
# COMPACT_ATOMS: atom_id res chain seq x y z
N MET A 1 7.36 -17.66 -16.54
CA MET A 1 6.19 -17.36 -15.68
C MET A 1 6.08 -15.85 -15.54
N ILE A 2 5.10 -15.26 -16.21
CA ILE A 2 4.80 -13.83 -16.03
C ILE A 2 4.13 -13.72 -14.66
N SER A 3 4.83 -13.06 -13.74
CA SER A 3 4.41 -12.82 -12.36
C SER A 3 2.98 -12.27 -12.32
N ASP A 4 2.15 -12.72 -11.35
CA ASP A 4 0.74 -12.32 -11.18
C ASP A 4 0.53 -10.80 -11.08
N PHE A 5 1.61 -10.03 -10.87
CA PHE A 5 1.63 -8.58 -10.99
C PHE A 5 1.21 -8.06 -12.37
N ALA A 6 1.32 -8.85 -13.44
CA ALA A 6 0.91 -8.46 -14.79
C ALA A 6 -0.61 -8.59 -15.04
N LYS A 7 -1.38 -9.19 -14.11
CA LYS A 7 -2.84 -9.30 -14.24
C LYS A 7 -3.57 -8.04 -13.73
N GLU A 8 -2.98 -7.28 -12.82
CA GLU A 8 -3.56 -6.02 -12.35
C GLU A 8 -3.28 -4.90 -13.35
N LYS A 9 -4.32 -4.46 -14.09
CA LYS A 9 -4.25 -3.26 -14.94
C LYS A 9 -4.02 -1.96 -14.13
N VAL A 10 -4.14 -2.04 -12.81
CA VAL A 10 -4.31 -0.88 -11.92
C VAL A 10 -3.46 -1.05 -10.67
N PHE A 11 -2.42 -0.22 -10.52
CA PHE A 11 -1.52 -0.29 -9.37
C PHE A 11 -1.92 0.67 -8.24
N TRP A 12 -2.01 0.15 -7.01
CA TRP A 12 -2.47 0.89 -5.83
C TRP A 12 -1.34 1.30 -4.89
N THR A 13 -0.84 2.53 -5.04
CA THR A 13 0.15 3.09 -4.10
C THR A 13 -0.44 3.31 -2.70
N GLN A 14 0.42 3.32 -1.67
CA GLN A 14 0.03 3.63 -0.28
C GLN A 14 -0.74 4.95 -0.16
N ARG A 15 -0.32 5.97 -0.91
CA ARG A 15 -0.97 7.28 -0.93
C ARG A 15 -2.34 7.24 -1.59
N MET A 16 -2.52 6.44 -2.64
CA MET A 16 -3.82 6.24 -3.29
C MET A 16 -4.79 5.51 -2.38
N ASN A 17 -4.32 4.45 -1.69
CA ASN A 17 -5.11 3.77 -0.67
C ASN A 17 -5.57 4.73 0.43
N LEU A 18 -4.67 5.57 0.94
CA LEU A 18 -5.01 6.57 1.95
C LEU A 18 -6.04 7.60 1.43
N ARG A 19 -5.90 8.06 0.17
CA ARG A 19 -6.88 8.95 -0.46
C ARG A 19 -8.24 8.28 -0.63
N LEU A 20 -8.27 7.00 -1.00
CA LEU A 20 -9.50 6.22 -1.11
C LEU A 20 -10.23 6.14 0.23
N VAL A 21 -9.51 5.77 1.30
CA VAL A 21 -10.08 5.67 2.65
C VAL A 21 -10.67 7.02 3.09
N LYS A 22 -9.91 8.11 2.96
CA LYS A 22 -10.40 9.48 3.31
C LYS A 22 -11.58 9.93 2.45
N PHE A 23 -11.62 9.52 1.19
CA PHE A 23 -12.71 9.85 0.28
C PHE A 23 -14.01 9.13 0.65
N ILE A 24 -13.91 7.86 1.05
CA ILE A 24 -15.03 7.03 1.50
C ILE A 24 -15.49 7.43 2.90
N GLU A 25 -14.59 7.78 3.80
CA GLU A 25 -14.92 8.26 5.15
C GLU A 25 -15.96 9.39 5.11
N LYS A 26 -15.80 10.34 4.18
CA LYS A 26 -16.73 11.47 3.96
C LYS A 26 -18.09 11.08 3.36
N ARG A 27 -18.28 9.84 2.92
CA ARG A 27 -19.46 9.33 2.21
C ARG A 27 -20.08 8.16 2.97
N PRO A 28 -20.89 8.45 4.02
CA PRO A 28 -21.44 7.42 4.90
C PRO A 28 -22.33 6.40 4.17
N ASN A 29 -22.92 6.75 3.04
CA ASN A 29 -23.70 5.83 2.23
C ASN A 29 -22.90 4.63 1.68
N ILE A 30 -21.57 4.64 1.73
CA ILE A 30 -20.73 3.51 1.33
C ILE A 30 -20.48 2.52 2.47
N TRP A 31 -20.40 3.01 3.70
CA TRP A 31 -19.84 2.23 4.82
C TRP A 31 -20.72 2.16 6.06
N ASN A 32 -21.73 3.02 6.16
CA ASN A 32 -22.66 3.08 7.28
C ASN A 32 -24.00 2.42 6.90
N PRO A 33 -24.32 1.23 7.44
CA PRO A 33 -25.59 0.54 7.19
C PRO A 33 -26.82 1.34 7.63
N LYS A 34 -26.68 2.27 8.59
CA LYS A 34 -27.77 3.14 9.05
C LYS A 34 -28.08 4.29 8.08
N HIS A 35 -27.28 4.46 7.03
CA HIS A 35 -27.51 5.53 6.08
C HIS A 35 -28.65 5.12 5.10
N PRO A 36 -29.67 5.96 4.87
CA PRO A 36 -30.82 5.60 4.02
C PRO A 36 -30.45 5.14 2.61
N LYS A 37 -29.35 5.68 2.08
CA LYS A 37 -28.82 5.36 0.74
C LYS A 37 -27.80 4.21 0.73
N TYR A 38 -27.64 3.45 1.81
CA TYR A 38 -26.65 2.36 1.91
C TYR A 38 -26.96 1.20 0.97
N THR A 39 -28.24 0.87 0.79
CA THR A 39 -28.72 -0.20 -0.08
C THR A 39 -28.69 0.18 -1.57
N SER A 40 -28.52 1.46 -1.89
CA SER A 40 -28.51 1.93 -3.28
C SER A 40 -27.19 1.60 -3.97
N VAL A 41 -27.21 0.55 -4.80
CA VAL A 41 -26.08 0.14 -5.64
C VAL A 41 -25.67 1.27 -6.59
N ALA A 42 -26.64 1.90 -7.26
CA ALA A 42 -26.38 3.00 -8.18
C ALA A 42 -25.61 4.17 -7.54
N HIS A 43 -25.94 4.54 -6.30
CA HIS A 43 -25.21 5.60 -5.59
C HIS A 43 -23.80 5.17 -5.19
N ARG A 44 -23.60 3.91 -4.82
CA ARG A 44 -22.27 3.37 -4.50
C ARG A 44 -21.38 3.35 -5.74
N ASP A 45 -21.90 2.85 -6.85
CA ASP A 45 -21.15 2.77 -8.11
C ASP A 45 -20.81 4.16 -8.65
N LYS A 46 -21.74 5.12 -8.53
CA LYS A 46 -21.47 6.53 -8.85
C LYS A 46 -20.27 7.08 -8.06
N ILE A 47 -20.18 6.77 -6.77
CA ILE A 47 -19.07 7.23 -5.92
C ILE A 47 -17.76 6.54 -6.29
N TYR A 48 -17.78 5.25 -6.60
CA TYR A 48 -16.60 4.54 -7.05
C TYR A 48 -16.10 5.10 -8.38
N ASN A 49 -17.00 5.36 -9.32
CA ASN A 49 -16.68 6.02 -10.59
C ASN A 49 -16.15 7.45 -10.38
N GLU A 50 -16.70 8.21 -9.43
CA GLU A 50 -16.21 9.55 -9.08
C GLU A 50 -14.76 9.51 -8.54
N PHE A 51 -14.40 8.49 -7.77
CA PHE A 51 -13.01 8.31 -7.34
C PHE A 51 -12.12 7.89 -8.51
N ALA A 52 -12.57 6.94 -9.32
CA ALA A 52 -11.85 6.38 -10.44
C ALA A 52 -11.49 7.47 -11.49
N ALA A 53 -12.43 8.37 -11.78
CA ALA A 53 -12.25 9.49 -12.70
C ALA A 53 -11.09 10.44 -12.33
N ARG A 54 -10.61 10.42 -11.07
CA ARG A 54 -9.46 11.23 -10.64
C ARG A 54 -8.11 10.66 -11.10
N TYR A 55 -8.08 9.41 -11.58
CA TYR A 55 -6.86 8.66 -11.90
C TYR A 55 -6.78 8.21 -13.37
N GLY A 56 -7.71 8.67 -14.22
CA GLY A 56 -7.71 8.41 -15.67
C GLY A 56 -8.46 7.15 -16.08
N ASN A 57 -8.43 6.86 -17.39
CA ASN A 57 -9.30 5.87 -18.03
C ASN A 57 -9.02 4.41 -17.61
N ASP A 58 -7.82 4.11 -17.12
CA ASP A 58 -7.45 2.76 -16.68
C ASP A 58 -8.03 2.42 -15.30
N PHE A 59 -8.40 3.42 -14.51
CA PHE A 59 -9.10 3.22 -13.24
C PHE A 59 -10.60 3.13 -13.47
N THR A 60 -11.18 1.97 -13.20
CA THR A 60 -12.64 1.76 -13.24
C THR A 60 -13.24 1.82 -11.84
N GLY A 61 -14.53 2.17 -11.72
CA GLY A 61 -15.24 2.07 -10.45
C GLY A 61 -15.23 0.66 -9.86
N GLN A 62 -15.18 -0.37 -10.71
CA GLN A 62 -15.05 -1.76 -10.28
C GLN A 62 -13.71 -2.02 -9.56
N ALA A 63 -12.58 -1.55 -10.11
CA ALA A 63 -11.28 -1.67 -9.45
C ALA A 63 -11.26 -0.94 -8.08
N VAL A 64 -11.94 0.22 -7.99
CA VAL A 64 -12.09 0.96 -6.72
C VAL A 64 -12.92 0.16 -5.71
N LYS A 65 -14.02 -0.46 -6.15
CA LYS A 65 -14.89 -1.30 -5.32
C LYS A 65 -14.14 -2.51 -4.77
N GLU A 66 -13.42 -3.24 -5.61
CA GLU A 66 -12.59 -4.39 -5.22
C GLU A 66 -11.53 -3.96 -4.20
N ARG A 67 -10.81 -2.86 -4.49
CA ARG A 67 -9.80 -2.37 -3.57
C ARG A 67 -10.37 -1.97 -2.21
N TRP A 68 -11.52 -1.31 -2.19
CA TRP A 68 -12.19 -0.93 -0.95
C TRP A 68 -12.65 -2.16 -0.15
N THR A 69 -13.18 -3.19 -0.83
CA THR A 69 -13.54 -4.47 -0.21
C THR A 69 -12.32 -5.08 0.48
N ASN A 70 -11.18 -5.15 -0.21
CA ASN A 70 -9.93 -5.67 0.35
C ASN A 70 -9.49 -4.89 1.59
N ILE A 71 -9.49 -3.55 1.54
CA ILE A 71 -9.16 -2.69 2.69
C ILE A 71 -10.08 -2.98 3.89
N ARG A 72 -11.39 -3.10 3.69
CA ARG A 72 -12.35 -3.42 4.75
C ARG A 72 -12.09 -4.80 5.35
N SER A 73 -11.79 -5.80 4.51
CA SER A 73 -11.49 -7.16 4.94
C SER A 73 -10.22 -7.21 5.78
N THR A 74 -9.13 -6.57 5.33
CA THR A 74 -7.88 -6.44 6.11
C THR A 74 -8.12 -5.77 7.45
N PHE A 75 -8.91 -4.68 7.47
CA PHE A 75 -9.26 -4.01 8.72
C PHE A 75 -10.05 -4.91 9.68
N ALA A 76 -11.03 -5.67 9.15
CA ALA A 76 -11.81 -6.62 9.94
C ALA A 76 -10.93 -7.76 10.50
N ASN A 77 -9.90 -8.20 9.76
CA ASN A 77 -8.95 -9.20 10.22
C ASN A 77 -8.11 -8.68 11.38
N HIS A 78 -7.57 -7.47 11.29
CA HIS A 78 -6.86 -6.86 12.41
C HIS A 78 -7.76 -6.67 13.64
N LEU A 79 -9.03 -6.28 13.46
CA LEU A 79 -9.98 -6.22 14.57
C LEU A 79 -10.23 -7.58 15.24
N ARG A 80 -10.27 -8.68 14.45
CA ARG A 80 -10.38 -10.04 14.99
C ARG A 80 -9.13 -10.41 15.78
N LYS A 81 -7.93 -10.17 15.22
CA LYS A 81 -6.65 -10.44 15.89
C LYS A 81 -6.51 -9.68 17.22
N ILE A 82 -6.90 -8.41 17.27
CA ILE A 82 -6.91 -7.64 18.52
C ILE A 82 -7.80 -8.32 19.56
N LYS A 83 -9.04 -8.68 19.21
CA LYS A 83 -9.96 -9.33 20.15
C LYS A 83 -9.45 -10.68 20.66
N THR A 84 -8.85 -11.48 19.79
CA THR A 84 -8.25 -12.77 20.18
C THR A 84 -7.06 -12.55 21.10
N SER A 85 -6.22 -11.56 20.81
CA SER A 85 -5.07 -11.20 21.65
C SER A 85 -5.50 -10.71 23.03
N GLU A 86 -6.52 -9.84 23.09
CA GLU A 86 -7.13 -9.36 24.34
C GLU A 86 -7.66 -10.52 25.18
N ALA A 87 -8.33 -11.50 24.56
CA ALA A 87 -8.83 -12.69 25.24
C ALA A 87 -7.70 -13.60 25.79
N ASN A 88 -6.55 -13.60 25.12
CA ASN A 88 -5.37 -14.38 25.50
C ASN A 88 -4.41 -13.60 26.43
N GLY A 89 -4.77 -12.38 26.85
CA GLY A 89 -3.93 -11.53 27.70
C GLY A 89 -2.65 -11.03 27.03
N GLN A 90 -2.59 -11.01 25.70
CA GLN A 90 -1.44 -10.56 24.91
C GLN A 90 -1.72 -9.17 24.30
N GLU A 91 -0.69 -8.33 24.21
CA GLU A 91 -0.78 -7.07 23.47
C GLU A 91 -0.53 -7.27 21.98
N TYR A 92 -1.49 -6.91 21.13
CA TYR A 92 -1.33 -6.94 19.68
C TYR A 92 -1.34 -5.53 19.09
N GLN A 93 -0.19 -5.09 18.60
CA GLN A 93 -0.04 -3.81 17.92
C GLN A 93 -0.18 -3.97 16.40
N VAL A 94 -1.06 -3.17 15.80
CA VAL A 94 -1.27 -3.17 14.34
C VAL A 94 -0.31 -2.19 13.67
N SER A 95 0.61 -2.69 12.84
CA SER A 95 1.57 -1.89 12.04
C SER A 95 1.05 -1.48 10.66
N TRP A 96 -0.21 -1.80 10.32
CA TRP A 96 -0.76 -1.54 9.00
C TRP A 96 -1.00 -0.04 8.74
N HIS A 97 -0.49 0.47 7.62
CA HIS A 97 -0.49 1.90 7.30
C HIS A 97 -1.87 2.57 7.17
N LEU A 98 -2.94 1.82 6.91
CA LEU A 98 -4.32 2.34 6.87
C LEU A 98 -5.06 2.18 8.19
N TRP A 99 -4.43 1.61 9.22
CA TRP A 99 -5.07 1.30 10.49
C TRP A 99 -5.76 2.51 11.11
N ASN A 100 -5.01 3.61 11.25
CA ASN A 100 -5.53 4.86 11.82
C ASN A 100 -6.61 5.48 10.92
N ALA A 101 -6.44 5.43 9.60
CA ALA A 101 -7.40 5.98 8.66
C ALA A 101 -8.73 5.19 8.63
N CYS A 102 -8.73 3.91 8.98
CA CYS A 102 -9.93 3.07 8.99
C CYS A 102 -10.70 3.09 10.33
N GLN A 103 -10.22 3.81 11.35
CA GLN A 103 -10.84 3.80 12.69
C GLN A 103 -12.31 4.25 12.69
N PHE A 104 -12.74 5.08 11.73
CA PHE A 104 -14.14 5.50 11.60
C PHE A 104 -15.11 4.30 11.45
N LEU A 105 -14.64 3.19 10.88
CA LEU A 105 -15.44 1.97 10.71
C LEU A 105 -15.79 1.28 12.05
N ARG A 106 -15.05 1.53 13.14
CA ARG A 106 -15.38 0.97 14.47
C ARG A 106 -16.64 1.59 15.05
N LYS A 107 -16.94 2.85 14.71
CA LYS A 107 -18.09 3.60 15.25
C LYS A 107 -19.42 2.92 14.90
N VAL A 108 -19.49 2.20 13.78
CA VAL A 108 -20.68 1.45 13.35
C VAL A 108 -20.87 0.16 14.15
N ARG A 109 -19.80 -0.61 14.38
CA ARG A 109 -19.87 -1.95 14.99
C ARG A 109 -20.32 -1.94 16.44
N ARG A 110 -20.18 -0.80 17.15
CA ARG A 110 -20.65 -0.65 18.54
C ARG A 110 -22.19 -0.62 18.65
N GLY A 111 -22.91 -0.35 17.56
CA GLY A 111 -24.38 -0.26 17.54
C GLY A 111 -25.11 -1.52 17.05
N GLN A 112 -24.44 -2.67 16.93
CA GLN A 112 -25.06 -3.95 16.52
C GLN A 112 -25.27 -4.93 17.69
N LYS A 113 -25.07 -4.50 18.94
CA LYS A 113 -25.48 -5.25 20.13
C LYS A 113 -26.85 -4.76 20.60
N THR A 114 -27.93 -5.25 19.99
CA THR A 114 -29.25 -5.30 20.63
C THR A 114 -29.98 -6.58 20.18
N CYS A 115 -30.23 -7.42 21.19
CA CYS A 115 -31.31 -8.40 21.37
C CYS A 115 -31.53 -9.52 20.35
N LYS A 116 -31.40 -10.75 20.85
CA LYS A 116 -32.01 -11.96 20.29
C LYS A 116 -33.52 -11.86 20.48
N GLU A 117 -34.29 -12.17 19.44
CA GLU A 117 -35.60 -12.81 19.53
C GLU A 117 -35.79 -13.60 18.24
N ASN A 118 -36.29 -14.82 18.40
CA ASN A 118 -36.47 -15.81 17.34
C ASN A 118 -37.67 -15.43 16.48
N ASP A 119 -37.59 -15.63 15.16
CA ASP A 119 -38.68 -16.24 14.39
C ASP A 119 -38.16 -16.70 13.04
N ASN A 120 -38.64 -17.88 12.63
CA ASN A 120 -38.24 -18.63 11.45
C ASN A 120 -38.92 -18.05 10.19
N ASP A 121 -38.15 -17.83 9.12
CA ASP A 121 -38.61 -18.17 7.76
C ASP A 121 -37.42 -18.37 6.81
N GLU A 122 -37.60 -19.33 5.92
CA GLU A 122 -36.72 -19.93 4.92
C GLU A 122 -36.43 -18.98 3.73
N THR A 123 -35.48 -19.12 2.79
CA THR A 123 -34.25 -19.91 2.53
C THR A 123 -33.54 -19.28 1.30
N VAL A 124 -32.19 -19.16 1.35
CA VAL A 124 -31.20 -19.56 0.31
C VAL A 124 -30.98 -18.68 -0.96
N PRO A 125 -29.79 -18.66 -1.64
CA PRO A 125 -28.43 -19.12 -1.30
C PRO A 125 -27.36 -18.00 -1.28
N ASN A 126 -26.34 -18.21 -0.44
CA ASN A 126 -25.06 -17.51 -0.47
C ASN A 126 -24.06 -18.45 -1.17
N ASP A 127 -23.70 -18.15 -2.41
CA ASP A 127 -22.63 -18.87 -3.10
C ASP A 127 -21.29 -18.53 -2.45
N GLY A 128 -20.73 -19.55 -1.82
CA GLY A 128 -19.37 -19.53 -1.32
C GLY A 128 -18.41 -19.55 -2.51
N GLU A 129 -17.55 -18.55 -2.56
CA GLU A 129 -16.26 -18.71 -3.20
C GLU A 129 -15.19 -18.66 -2.13
N GLU A 130 -14.57 -19.83 -1.99
CA GLU A 130 -13.44 -20.16 -1.16
C GLU A 130 -12.20 -19.48 -1.75
N TYR A 131 -11.92 -18.26 -1.30
CA TYR A 131 -10.68 -17.58 -1.66
C TYR A 131 -9.57 -18.01 -0.69
N GLN A 132 -8.73 -18.92 -1.18
CA GLN A 132 -7.48 -19.33 -0.55
C GLN A 132 -6.63 -18.10 -0.24
N SER A 133 -6.53 -17.81 1.06
CA SER A 133 -5.58 -16.85 1.60
C SER A 133 -4.18 -17.41 1.40
N GLY A 134 -3.45 -16.88 0.42
CA GLY A 134 -2.00 -16.98 0.37
C GLY A 134 -1.44 -16.32 1.62
N GLU A 135 -1.07 -17.15 2.60
CA GLU A 135 -0.27 -16.75 3.74
C GLU A 135 1.14 -16.41 3.25
N GLU A 136 1.45 -15.13 3.07
CA GLU A 136 2.85 -14.69 3.14
C GLU A 136 3.13 -14.19 4.56
N THR A 137 3.24 -15.17 5.46
CA THR A 137 4.05 -15.06 6.66
C THR A 137 5.51 -15.22 6.23
N SER A 138 6.18 -14.14 5.83
CA SER A 138 7.64 -14.15 5.71
C SER A 138 8.28 -13.93 7.08
N ASN A 139 8.20 -14.96 7.91
CA ASN A 139 9.18 -15.23 8.94
C ASN A 139 9.73 -16.64 8.67
N ASN A 140 10.58 -16.75 7.66
CA ASN A 140 11.50 -17.88 7.53
C ASN A 140 12.90 -17.31 7.35
N ILE A 141 13.63 -17.27 8.46
CA ILE A 141 15.09 -17.29 8.43
C ILE A 141 15.46 -18.66 7.87
N LEU A 142 15.76 -18.70 6.57
CA LEU A 142 16.48 -19.81 5.97
C LEU A 142 17.82 -19.27 5.48
N SER A 143 18.81 -19.34 6.38
CA SER A 143 20.21 -19.29 6.00
C SER A 143 20.55 -20.56 5.23
N ASN A 144 20.67 -20.47 3.90
CA ASN A 144 21.94 -20.88 3.29
C ASN A 144 22.13 -20.37 1.85
N SER A 145 23.31 -19.76 1.68
CA SER A 145 24.14 -19.72 0.48
C SER A 145 23.53 -19.21 -0.82
N GLY A 146 23.59 -17.88 -1.01
CA GLY A 146 23.51 -17.30 -2.35
C GLY A 146 23.16 -15.81 -2.43
N ASP A 147 23.73 -14.93 -1.59
CA ASP A 147 24.06 -13.56 -2.03
C ASP A 147 24.76 -12.76 -0.94
N SER A 148 26.10 -12.66 -0.98
CA SER A 148 26.81 -11.68 -0.12
C SER A 148 26.38 -10.24 -0.45
N MET A 149 25.86 -10.03 -1.66
CA MET A 149 25.36 -8.76 -2.17
C MET A 149 24.03 -8.33 -1.54
N CYS A 150 23.05 -9.24 -1.38
CA CYS A 150 21.80 -8.88 -0.72
C CYS A 150 22.01 -8.54 0.77
N LYS A 151 22.96 -9.21 1.43
CA LYS A 151 23.32 -8.90 2.81
C LYS A 151 23.95 -7.51 2.94
N SER A 152 24.89 -7.17 2.05
CA SER A 152 25.52 -5.85 2.06
C SER A 152 24.53 -4.73 1.69
N ILE A 153 23.60 -4.98 0.77
CA ILE A 153 22.52 -4.04 0.45
C ILE A 153 21.63 -3.83 1.68
N ALA A 154 21.21 -4.90 2.35
CA ALA A 154 20.37 -4.79 3.56
C ALA A 154 21.08 -4.03 4.68
N GLU A 155 22.37 -4.27 4.91
CA GLU A 155 23.20 -3.57 5.90
C GLU A 155 23.37 -2.09 5.57
N ASN A 156 23.61 -1.76 4.30
CA ASN A 156 23.68 -0.37 3.83
C ASN A 156 22.35 0.36 4.01
N LEU A 157 21.23 -0.28 3.63
CA LEU A 157 19.89 0.28 3.83
C LEU A 157 19.62 0.52 5.31
N PHE A 158 19.92 -0.45 6.16
CA PHE A 158 19.75 -0.34 7.61
C PHE A 158 20.55 0.84 8.18
N THR A 159 21.80 1.01 7.75
CA THR A 159 22.67 2.12 8.17
C THR A 159 22.10 3.48 7.77
N ILE A 160 21.61 3.59 6.52
CA ILE A 160 20.97 4.81 6.00
C ILE A 160 19.70 5.14 6.80
N PHE A 161 18.80 4.18 7.00
CA PHE A 161 17.54 4.42 7.71
C PHE A 161 17.75 4.73 9.19
N ASN A 162 18.73 4.09 9.85
CA ASN A 162 19.04 4.36 11.26
C ASN A 162 19.69 5.73 11.44
N GLY A 163 20.56 6.16 10.53
CA GLY A 163 21.13 7.52 10.53
C GLY A 163 20.07 8.61 10.29
N VAL A 164 19.04 8.33 9.49
CA VAL A 164 17.88 9.24 9.31
C VAL A 164 17.01 9.30 10.57
N LYS A 165 16.76 8.16 11.23
CA LYS A 165 15.92 8.07 12.44
C LYS A 165 16.53 8.77 13.65
N ASN A 166 17.85 8.74 13.79
CA ASN A 166 18.58 9.34 14.92
C ASN A 166 19.05 10.78 14.64
N GLY A 167 18.59 11.42 13.56
CA GLY A 167 18.97 12.80 13.20
C GLY A 167 20.44 12.98 12.80
N GLY A 168 21.18 11.88 12.61
CA GLY A 168 22.64 11.87 12.41
C GLY A 168 23.10 11.88 10.95
N LEU A 169 22.22 11.63 9.98
CA LEU A 169 22.57 11.81 8.57
C LEU A 169 22.19 13.20 8.10
N GLU A 170 23.18 14.09 8.10
CA GLU A 170 23.11 15.45 7.54
C GLU A 170 23.00 15.45 5.99
N LEU A 171 22.36 14.44 5.39
CA LEU A 171 21.97 14.51 3.98
C LEU A 171 20.98 15.65 3.73
N GLU A 172 20.28 16.12 4.77
CA GLU A 172 19.25 17.14 4.64
C GLU A 172 19.79 18.46 4.01
N ASN A 173 21.04 18.84 4.30
CA ASN A 173 21.63 20.11 3.82
C ASN A 173 22.61 19.94 2.65
N THR A 174 23.03 18.72 2.34
CA THR A 174 23.97 18.48 1.23
C THR A 174 23.34 18.78 -0.14
N ARG A 175 24.16 19.17 -1.10
CA ARG A 175 23.74 19.37 -2.50
C ARG A 175 23.03 18.13 -3.08
N TYR A 176 23.50 16.93 -2.73
CA TYR A 176 22.96 15.67 -3.23
C TYR A 176 21.64 15.28 -2.54
N GLY A 177 21.51 15.53 -1.23
CA GLY A 177 20.24 15.28 -0.53
C GLY A 177 19.12 16.23 -0.96
N LYS A 178 19.43 17.50 -1.27
CA LYS A 178 18.46 18.44 -1.91
C LYS A 178 17.94 17.88 -3.24
N VAL A 179 18.82 17.34 -4.08
CA VAL A 179 18.44 16.68 -5.34
C VAL A 179 17.62 15.43 -5.08
N GLY A 180 18.03 14.57 -4.15
CA GLY A 180 17.31 13.35 -3.77
C GLY A 180 15.88 13.62 -3.31
N ARG A 181 15.65 14.67 -2.49
CA ARG A 181 14.31 15.11 -2.09
C ARG A 181 13.49 15.58 -3.28
N LEU A 182 14.07 16.38 -4.18
CA LEU A 182 13.37 16.87 -5.36
C LEU A 182 12.95 15.72 -6.27
N VAL A 183 13.86 14.78 -6.53
CA VAL A 183 13.60 13.56 -7.30
C VAL A 183 12.49 12.74 -6.65
N THR A 184 12.60 12.46 -5.34
CA THR A 184 11.58 11.72 -4.58
C THR A 184 10.22 12.41 -4.63
N LYS A 185 10.18 13.73 -4.47
CA LYS A 185 8.94 14.52 -4.56
C LYS A 185 8.33 14.42 -5.96
N LYS A 186 9.15 14.46 -7.01
CA LYS A 186 8.69 14.34 -8.41
C LYS A 186 8.20 12.95 -8.75
N LEU A 187 8.93 11.89 -8.37
CA LEU A 187 8.50 10.50 -8.54
C LEU A 187 7.17 10.24 -7.83
N ASN A 188 7.03 10.77 -6.60
CA ASN A 188 5.77 10.69 -5.87
C ASN A 188 4.62 11.46 -6.51
N GLN A 189 4.85 12.40 -7.42
CA GLN A 189 3.77 13.10 -8.14
C GLN A 189 3.32 12.35 -9.40
N MET A 190 4.15 11.45 -9.93
CA MET A 190 3.86 10.68 -11.14
C MET A 190 2.90 9.51 -10.85
N ASN A 191 2.29 8.96 -11.91
CA ASN A 191 1.63 7.66 -11.83
C ASN A 191 2.70 6.55 -11.66
N SER A 192 2.30 5.36 -11.23
CA SER A 192 3.24 4.28 -10.90
C SER A 192 4.07 3.81 -12.08
N PHE A 193 3.48 3.72 -13.27
CA PHE A 193 4.16 3.28 -14.48
C PHE A 193 5.26 4.28 -14.89
N GLU A 194 4.92 5.57 -14.95
CA GLU A 194 5.86 6.64 -15.25
C GLU A 194 6.92 6.81 -14.16
N ALA A 195 6.54 6.64 -12.89
CA ALA A 195 7.49 6.64 -11.77
C ALA A 195 8.49 5.49 -11.89
N ALA A 196 8.06 4.28 -12.27
CA ALA A 196 8.93 3.13 -12.46
C ALA A 196 9.88 3.35 -13.64
N LYS A 197 9.37 3.79 -14.80
CA LYS A 197 10.17 4.12 -15.98
C LYS A 197 11.20 5.21 -15.70
N THR A 198 10.80 6.26 -14.97
CA THR A 198 11.69 7.36 -14.58
C THR A 198 12.74 6.89 -13.58
N SER A 199 12.36 6.06 -12.60
CA SER A 199 13.29 5.47 -11.63
C SER A 199 14.34 4.61 -12.32
N GLN A 200 13.94 3.81 -13.32
CA GLN A 200 14.88 3.00 -14.11
C GLN A 200 15.88 3.89 -14.84
N LYS A 201 15.43 4.96 -15.52
CA LYS A 201 16.34 5.91 -16.18
C LYS A 201 17.33 6.56 -15.21
N ILE A 202 16.88 6.89 -13.99
CA ILE A 202 17.76 7.44 -12.96
C ILE A 202 18.83 6.40 -12.58
N LEU A 203 18.44 5.14 -12.40
CA LEU A 203 19.36 4.05 -12.11
C LEU A 203 20.39 3.86 -13.24
N ASP A 204 19.93 3.87 -14.50
CA ASP A 204 20.80 3.70 -15.67
C ASP A 204 21.86 4.82 -15.72
N ILE A 205 21.48 6.06 -15.41
CA ILE A 205 22.43 7.20 -15.32
C ILE A 205 23.42 6.97 -14.18
N LEU A 206 22.96 6.56 -13.00
CA LEU A 206 23.84 6.33 -11.85
C LEU A 206 24.86 5.22 -12.15
N LEU A 207 24.42 4.13 -12.78
CA LEU A 207 25.29 3.03 -13.21
C LEU A 207 26.27 3.46 -14.29
N LEU A 208 25.85 4.29 -15.25
CA LEU A 208 26.73 4.83 -16.29
C LEU A 208 27.87 5.67 -15.69
N TYR A 209 27.59 6.44 -14.65
CA TYR A 209 28.55 7.31 -13.99
C TYR A 209 29.23 6.69 -12.76
N ASP A 210 29.04 5.40 -12.51
CA ASP A 210 29.77 4.67 -11.48
C ASP A 210 31.28 4.72 -11.78
N ARG A 211 32.11 4.85 -10.75
CA ARG A 211 33.57 4.98 -10.90
C ARG A 211 34.18 3.72 -11.51
N GLU A 212 33.60 2.57 -11.20
CA GLU A 212 34.06 1.27 -11.70
C GLU A 212 33.53 0.97 -13.12
N ASN A 213 32.66 1.84 -13.67
CA ASN A 213 32.16 1.66 -15.02
C ASN A 213 33.20 2.10 -16.06
N PRO A 214 33.71 1.19 -16.92
CA PRO A 214 34.70 1.54 -17.93
C PRO A 214 34.17 2.54 -18.96
N LEU A 215 32.85 2.61 -19.16
CA LEU A 215 32.17 3.54 -20.08
C LEU A 215 31.81 4.87 -19.40
N ASN A 216 32.27 5.12 -18.17
CA ASN A 216 31.98 6.37 -17.48
C ASN A 216 32.50 7.56 -18.30
N PRO A 217 31.62 8.48 -18.73
CA PRO A 217 32.02 9.63 -19.55
C PRO A 217 33.06 10.54 -18.90
N ASN A 218 33.24 10.47 -17.58
CA ASN A 218 34.27 11.24 -16.88
C ASN A 218 35.67 10.63 -16.99
N ASN A 219 35.81 9.35 -17.33
CA ASN A 219 37.10 8.67 -17.48
C ASN A 219 37.85 9.13 -18.75
N TYR A 220 37.13 9.66 -19.74
CA TYR A 220 37.69 10.12 -21.01
C TYR A 220 38.07 11.61 -21.01
N LYS A 221 37.97 12.32 -19.87
CA LYS A 221 38.22 13.76 -19.77
C LYS A 221 39.67 14.14 -19.42
N THR A 222 40.61 13.20 -19.44
CA THR A 222 42.01 13.43 -19.01
C THR A 222 43.03 13.54 -20.13
N GLU A 223 42.64 13.91 -21.36
CA GLU A 223 43.59 14.22 -22.43
C GLU A 223 43.31 15.61 -23.03
N SER A 224 43.80 16.64 -22.35
CA SER A 224 44.10 17.95 -22.94
C SER A 224 44.95 18.77 -21.97
N VAL A 225 46.26 18.54 -22.03
CA VAL A 225 47.30 19.54 -21.75
C VAL A 225 48.28 19.47 -22.92
#